data_AF-A0A0C2FJ52-F1
#
_entry.id   AF-A0A0C2FJ52-F1
#
_cell.length_a   1.000
_cell.length_b   1.000
_cell.length_c   1.000
_cell.angle_alpha   90.00
_cell.angle_beta   90.00
_cell.angle_gamma   90.00
#
_symmetry.space_group_name_H-M   'P 1'
#
loop_
_entity.id
_entity.type
_entity.pdbx_description
1 polymer ?
#
loop_
_entity_poly.entity_id
_entity_poly.type
_entity_poly.pdbx_seq_one_letter_code
_entity_poly.pdbx_strand_id
1 'polypeptide(L)'
;MGDVPRFYDDKSFPRKYLSVIPVGYTHVFFPGTKNHYSYKKITTTVHNIIVGKLWIDNHGDMEIINHGTGDKCVVKFFPYSYFSRETPRKIYGVVENSDGEPQLVVQGTWDKCVDMYKVIRSTGSGEKTKIETDSEPQRIWTVNPP
;
A
#
# COMPACT_ATOMS: atom_id res chain seq x y z
N MET A 1 -2.12 -17.82 -16.16
CA MET A 1 -3.45 -17.43 -16.66
C MET A 1 -3.62 -15.97 -16.25
N GLY A 2 -3.57 -15.04 -17.21
CA GLY A 2 -3.52 -13.61 -16.89
C GLY A 2 -4.90 -13.10 -16.49
N ASP A 3 -5.05 -12.60 -15.27
CA ASP A 3 -6.28 -11.96 -14.83
C ASP A 3 -6.47 -10.63 -15.56
N VAL A 4 -7.61 -10.48 -16.23
CA VAL A 4 -8.01 -9.25 -16.93
C VAL A 4 -8.47 -8.23 -15.89
N PRO A 5 -7.94 -6.99 -15.88
CA PRO A 5 -8.43 -5.93 -15.00
C PRO A 5 -9.93 -5.71 -15.20
N ARG A 6 -10.69 -5.61 -14.10
CA ARG A 6 -12.10 -5.21 -14.20
C ARG A 6 -12.20 -3.69 -14.16
N PHE A 7 -12.71 -3.13 -15.25
CA PHE A 7 -13.15 -1.73 -15.29
C PHE A 7 -14.60 -1.71 -14.83
N TYR A 8 -14.89 -1.00 -13.73
CA TYR A 8 -16.26 -0.75 -13.32
C TYR A 8 -16.75 0.57 -13.91
N ASP A 9 -17.96 0.52 -14.48
CA ASP A 9 -18.70 1.66 -14.98
C ASP A 9 -19.86 1.97 -14.06
N ASP A 10 -19.71 3.01 -13.24
CA ASP A 10 -20.83 3.57 -12.50
C ASP A 10 -21.71 4.38 -13.47
N LYS A 11 -22.88 3.83 -13.77
CA LYS A 11 -23.75 4.20 -14.90
C LYS A 11 -24.52 5.51 -14.68
N SER A 12 -23.89 6.61 -14.27
CA SER A 12 -24.52 7.93 -14.38
C SER A 12 -23.54 9.05 -14.70
N PHE A 13 -23.86 9.79 -15.78
CA PHE A 13 -23.17 10.99 -16.29
C PHE A 13 -21.74 10.78 -16.86
N PRO A 14 -21.23 11.64 -17.77
CA PRO A 14 -19.95 11.41 -18.40
C PRO A 14 -18.85 11.44 -17.33
N ARG A 15 -18.22 10.28 -17.15
CA ARG A 15 -17.37 9.97 -16.02
C ARG A 15 -16.24 10.99 -15.89
N LYS A 16 -16.18 11.70 -14.76
CA LYS A 16 -15.04 12.56 -14.41
C LYS A 16 -13.78 11.76 -14.04
N TYR A 17 -13.89 10.44 -13.88
CA TYR A 17 -12.80 9.58 -13.45
C TYR A 17 -12.92 8.15 -14.02
N LEU A 18 -11.80 7.42 -14.06
CA LEU A 18 -11.69 6.02 -14.46
C LEU A 18 -10.96 5.24 -13.37
N SER A 19 -11.57 4.16 -12.85
CA SER A 19 -10.92 3.28 -11.86
C SER A 19 -10.52 1.94 -12.48
N VAL A 20 -9.31 1.52 -12.18
CA VAL A 20 -8.75 0.21 -12.51
C VAL A 20 -8.65 -0.59 -11.23
N ILE A 21 -9.36 -1.71 -11.16
CA ILE A 21 -9.36 -2.63 -10.03
C ILE A 21 -8.71 -3.94 -10.49
N PRO A 22 -7.42 -4.14 -10.21
CA PRO A 22 -6.76 -5.40 -10.52
C PRO A 22 -7.39 -6.54 -9.73
N VAL A 23 -7.46 -7.71 -10.37
CA VAL A 23 -7.92 -8.96 -9.74
C VAL A 23 -6.73 -9.91 -9.65
N GLY A 24 -6.73 -10.74 -8.59
CA GLY A 24 -5.70 -11.74 -8.36
C GLY A 24 -4.50 -11.25 -7.56
N TYR A 25 -3.59 -12.18 -7.28
CA TYR A 25 -2.34 -11.93 -6.58
C TYR A 25 -1.18 -11.91 -7.56
N THR A 26 -0.23 -11.01 -7.33
CA THR A 26 1.07 -11.02 -8.02
C THR A 26 2.09 -11.71 -7.13
N HIS A 27 2.89 -12.60 -7.72
CA HIS A 27 3.93 -13.34 -7.01
C HIS A 27 5.31 -12.85 -7.40
N VAL A 28 6.21 -12.72 -6.42
CA VAL A 28 7.62 -12.39 -6.61
C VAL A 28 8.44 -13.44 -5.86
N PHE A 29 9.29 -14.15 -6.58
CA PHE A 29 10.18 -15.16 -6.00
C PHE A 29 11.63 -14.70 -6.13
N PHE A 30 12.38 -14.74 -5.03
CA PHE A 30 13.80 -14.44 -4.98
C PHE A 30 14.59 -15.74 -4.79
N PRO A 31 15.14 -16.36 -5.87
CA PRO A 31 15.78 -17.67 -5.77
C PRO A 31 16.95 -17.73 -4.79
N GLY A 32 17.71 -16.64 -4.67
CA GLY A 32 18.89 -16.57 -3.78
C GLY A 32 18.56 -16.67 -2.30
N THR A 33 17.41 -16.13 -1.88
CA THR A 33 16.96 -16.18 -0.47
C THR A 33 15.83 -17.17 -0.24
N LYS A 34 15.27 -17.75 -1.32
CA LYS A 34 14.05 -18.57 -1.33
C LYS A 34 12.80 -17.84 -0.80
N ASN A 35 12.86 -16.51 -0.66
CA ASN A 35 11.68 -15.74 -0.28
C ASN A 35 10.68 -15.70 -1.43
N HIS A 36 9.44 -16.07 -1.14
CA HIS A 36 8.33 -16.05 -2.07
C HIS A 36 7.28 -15.10 -1.53
N TYR A 37 7.08 -13.96 -2.18
CA TYR A 37 6.06 -13.01 -1.81
C TYR A 37 4.85 -13.14 -2.72
N SER A 38 3.66 -12.98 -2.16
CA SER A 38 2.46 -12.62 -2.93
C SER A 38 1.88 -11.32 -2.43
N TYR A 39 1.36 -10.51 -3.34
CA TYR A 39 0.63 -9.32 -2.94
C TYR A 39 -0.59 -9.06 -3.82
N LYS A 40 -1.62 -8.47 -3.20
CA LYS A 40 -2.81 -7.97 -3.90
C LYS A 40 -2.56 -6.53 -4.33
N LYS A 41 -2.80 -6.22 -5.60
CA LYS A 41 -2.68 -4.84 -6.09
C LYS A 41 -3.86 -4.00 -5.61
N ILE A 42 -3.57 -2.72 -5.34
CA ILE A 42 -4.57 -1.71 -4.96
C ILE A 42 -5.35 -1.18 -6.16
N THR A 43 -6.39 -0.38 -5.88
CA THR A 43 -7.16 0.32 -6.91
C THR A 43 -6.43 1.58 -7.33
N THR A 44 -6.42 1.85 -8.63
CA THR A 44 -5.92 3.10 -9.21
C THR A 44 -7.08 3.86 -9.84
N THR A 45 -7.33 5.09 -9.40
CA THR A 45 -8.32 5.99 -10.00
C THR A 45 -7.62 7.13 -10.72
N VAL A 46 -7.93 7.32 -12.00
CA VAL A 46 -7.51 8.47 -12.81
C VAL A 46 -8.64 9.49 -12.79
N HIS A 47 -8.38 10.69 -12.29
CA HIS A 47 -9.34 11.78 -12.21
C HIS A 47 -9.18 12.77 -13.36
N ASN A 48 -10.23 13.54 -13.62
CA ASN A 48 -10.32 14.61 -14.61
C ASN A 48 -10.15 14.13 -16.07
N ILE A 49 -10.66 12.94 -16.40
CA ILE A 49 -10.49 12.33 -17.74
C ILE A 49 -11.18 13.09 -18.88
N ILE A 50 -12.05 14.06 -18.56
CA ILE A 50 -12.77 14.89 -19.55
C ILE A 50 -12.22 16.31 -19.56
N VAL A 51 -12.13 16.97 -18.40
CA VAL A 51 -11.71 18.37 -18.28
C VAL A 51 -10.84 18.56 -17.03
N GLY A 52 -9.75 19.32 -17.19
CA GLY A 52 -8.82 19.68 -16.12
C GLY A 52 -7.50 18.91 -16.18
N LYS A 53 -6.64 19.14 -15.20
CA LYS A 53 -5.37 18.40 -15.11
C LYS A 53 -5.63 16.99 -14.60
N LEU A 54 -5.20 15.99 -15.37
CA LEU A 54 -5.22 14.58 -14.95
C LEU A 54 -4.39 14.39 -13.68
N TRP A 55 -4.90 13.58 -12.77
CA TRP A 55 -4.16 13.12 -11.61
C TRP A 55 -4.61 11.73 -11.21
N ILE A 56 -3.72 11.02 -10.52
CA ILE A 56 -3.90 9.63 -10.12
C ILE A 56 -4.05 9.57 -8.60
N ASP A 57 -5.00 8.76 -8.16
CA ASP A 57 -5.11 8.30 -6.78
C ASP A 57 -4.93 6.79 -6.71
N ASN A 58 -4.03 6.36 -5.85
CA ASN A 58 -3.77 4.96 -5.53
C ASN A 58 -4.29 4.74 -4.11
N HIS A 59 -5.29 3.88 -3.94
CA HIS A 59 -6.01 3.72 -2.68
C HIS A 59 -6.48 2.28 -2.42
N GLY A 60 -6.73 2.00 -1.14
CA GLY A 60 -7.13 0.70 -0.62
C GLY A 60 -5.99 -0.05 0.06
N ASP A 61 -6.24 -1.30 0.43
CA ASP A 61 -5.32 -2.11 1.22
C ASP A 61 -4.54 -3.10 0.34
N MET A 62 -3.21 -3.00 0.39
CA MET A 62 -2.27 -3.95 -0.23
C MET A 62 -1.83 -4.98 0.81
N GLU A 63 -2.36 -6.19 0.72
CA GLU A 63 -1.87 -7.33 1.51
C GLU A 63 -0.63 -7.92 0.83
N ILE A 64 0.45 -8.07 1.59
CA ILE A 64 1.74 -8.65 1.20
C ILE A 64 2.04 -9.79 2.17
N ILE A 65 2.36 -10.97 1.63
CA ILE A 65 2.66 -12.17 2.42
C ILE A 65 3.97 -12.77 1.91
N ASN A 66 4.92 -13.04 2.80
CA ASN A 66 6.08 -13.90 2.51
C ASN A 66 5.73 -15.35 2.86
N HIS A 67 5.58 -16.20 1.85
CA HIS A 67 5.29 -17.63 2.03
C HIS A 67 6.48 -18.42 2.59
N GLY A 68 7.69 -17.87 2.53
CA GLY A 68 8.90 -18.51 3.06
C GLY A 68 9.03 -18.37 4.58
N THR A 69 8.79 -17.18 5.12
CA THR A 69 8.93 -16.87 6.56
C THR A 69 7.61 -16.79 7.30
N GLY A 70 6.50 -16.59 6.58
CA GLY A 70 5.18 -16.34 7.16
C GLY A 70 4.93 -14.87 7.51
N ASP A 71 5.91 -13.98 7.31
CA ASP A 71 5.75 -12.54 7.58
C ASP A 71 4.63 -11.94 6.70
N LYS A 72 3.88 -11.01 7.27
CA LYS A 72 2.76 -10.34 6.60
C LYS A 72 2.82 -8.84 6.78
N CYS A 73 2.28 -8.12 5.81
CA CYS A 73 2.09 -6.69 5.91
C CYS A 73 0.83 -6.28 5.15
N VAL A 74 -0.02 -5.48 5.78
CA VAL A 74 -1.10 -4.77 5.09
C VAL A 74 -0.72 -3.30 5.00
N VAL A 75 -0.39 -2.85 3.79
CA VAL A 75 -0.10 -1.44 3.52
C VAL A 75 -1.37 -0.76 3.05
N LYS A 76 -1.86 0.16 3.87
CA LYS A 76 -3.00 1.01 3.55
C LYS A 76 -2.56 2.20 2.71
N PHE A 77 -3.16 2.36 1.54
CA PHE A 77 -3.06 3.53 0.72
C PHE A 77 -4.26 4.43 1.01
N PHE A 78 -4.02 5.56 1.66
CA PHE A 78 -5.10 6.44 2.09
C PHE A 78 -5.71 7.14 0.87
N PRO A 79 -7.04 7.01 0.65
CA PRO A 79 -7.68 7.66 -0.48
C PRO A 79 -7.58 9.18 -0.34
N TYR A 80 -7.45 9.86 -1.49
CA TYR A 80 -7.52 11.30 -1.49
C TYR A 80 -8.87 11.79 -0.97
N SER A 81 -8.85 12.79 -0.10
CA SER A 81 -10.06 13.41 0.45
C SER A 81 -9.87 14.89 0.67
N TYR A 82 -10.82 15.69 0.19
CA TYR A 82 -10.86 17.14 0.39
C TYR A 82 -11.13 17.54 1.86
N PHE A 83 -11.71 16.64 2.65
CA PHE A 83 -12.09 16.91 4.04
C PHE A 83 -11.07 16.36 5.05
N SER A 84 -10.12 15.56 4.59
CA SER A 84 -9.08 14.99 5.44
C SER A 84 -7.94 15.98 5.64
N ARG A 85 -7.38 16.01 6.85
CA ARG A 85 -6.11 16.71 7.16
C ARG A 85 -4.89 15.81 6.94
N GLU A 86 -5.10 14.56 6.55
CA GLU A 86 -4.02 13.61 6.27
C GLU A 86 -3.17 14.07 5.09
N THR A 87 -1.89 13.71 5.12
CA THR A 87 -0.98 13.94 4.00
C THR A 87 -1.54 13.26 2.74
N PRO A 88 -1.69 13.97 1.61
CA PRO A 88 -2.10 13.34 0.37
C PRO A 88 -1.13 12.22 -0.01
N ARG A 89 -1.65 11.13 -0.59
CA ARG A 89 -0.84 9.97 -1.06
C ARG A 89 -0.12 9.21 0.05
N LYS A 90 -0.53 9.43 1.30
CA LYS A 90 0.00 8.71 2.46
C LYS A 90 -0.18 7.21 2.30
N ILE A 91 0.84 6.49 2.72
CA ILE A 91 0.77 5.05 2.99
C ILE A 91 1.14 4.78 4.44
N TYR A 92 0.57 3.72 5.01
CA TYR A 92 0.94 3.21 6.32
C TYR A 92 0.72 1.70 6.36
N GLY A 93 1.65 0.97 6.95
CA GLY A 93 1.50 -0.46 7.18
C GLY A 93 2.37 -0.92 8.33
N VAL A 94 2.04 -2.08 8.87
CA VAL A 94 2.83 -2.76 9.89
C VAL A 94 3.24 -4.10 9.30
N VAL A 95 4.53 -4.43 9.41
CA VAL A 95 5.04 -5.76 9.09
C VAL A 95 5.02 -6.57 10.37
N GLU A 96 4.33 -7.70 10.33
CA GLU A 96 4.21 -8.65 11.42
C GLU A 96 4.94 -9.94 11.04
N ASN A 97 5.55 -10.60 12.02
CA ASN A 97 6.12 -11.93 11.82
C ASN A 97 5.01 -13.00 11.74
N SER A 98 5.39 -14.26 11.58
CA SER A 98 4.44 -15.39 11.53
C SER A 98 3.55 -15.52 12.77
N ASP A 99 3.99 -15.00 13.91
CA ASP A 99 3.28 -15.03 15.18
C ASP A 99 2.33 -13.83 15.37
N GLY A 100 2.28 -12.91 14.39
CA GLY A 100 1.47 -11.70 14.44
C GLY A 100 2.10 -10.57 15.26
N GLU A 101 3.39 -10.65 15.58
CA GLU A 101 4.09 -9.62 16.34
C GLU A 101 4.63 -8.52 15.42
N PRO A 102 4.31 -7.24 15.67
CA PRO A 102 4.83 -6.11 14.90
C PRO A 102 6.37 -6.02 14.95
N GLN A 103 7.00 -6.02 13.79
CA GLN A 103 8.46 -5.91 13.64
C GLN A 103 8.89 -4.58 13.03
N LEU A 104 8.14 -4.09 12.03
CA LEU A 104 8.46 -2.86 11.29
C LEU A 104 7.19 -2.04 11.04
N VAL A 105 7.33 -0.72 10.99
CA VAL A 105 6.32 0.19 10.45
C VAL A 105 6.80 0.70 9.11
N VAL A 106 5.94 0.61 8.10
CA VAL A 106 6.14 1.17 6.76
C VAL A 106 5.30 2.43 6.65
N GLN A 107 5.91 3.57 6.30
CA GLN A 107 5.15 4.80 6.08
C GLN A 107 5.83 5.71 5.05
N GLY A 108 5.05 6.63 4.50
CA GLY A 108 5.56 7.60 3.53
C GLY A 108 4.46 8.10 2.60
N THR A 109 4.88 8.51 1.41
CA THR A 109 3.96 8.89 0.32
C THR A 109 4.36 8.15 -0.94
N TRP A 110 3.40 7.47 -1.57
CA TRP A 110 3.67 6.57 -2.68
C TRP A 110 4.25 7.26 -3.92
N ASP A 111 4.17 8.60 -4.00
CA ASP A 111 4.73 9.41 -5.08
C ASP A 111 6.10 10.03 -4.79
N LYS A 112 6.62 9.93 -3.55
CA LYS A 112 7.90 10.57 -3.18
C LYS A 112 8.88 9.63 -2.50
N CYS A 113 8.49 9.01 -1.38
CA CYS A 113 9.37 8.14 -0.63
C CYS A 113 8.61 7.19 0.29
N VAL A 114 9.26 6.07 0.60
CA VAL A 114 8.81 5.10 1.60
C VAL A 114 9.96 4.81 2.55
N ASP A 115 9.64 4.89 3.84
CA ASP A 115 10.54 4.66 4.96
C ASP A 115 10.04 3.48 5.81
N MET A 116 10.99 2.76 6.42
CA MET A 116 10.73 1.72 7.40
C MET A 116 11.30 2.13 8.76
N TYR A 117 10.55 1.87 9.82
CA TYR A 117 10.96 2.10 11.19
C TYR A 117 10.93 0.79 11.96
N LYS A 118 11.99 0.52 12.73
CA LYS A 118 12.03 -0.65 13.60
C LYS A 118 11.07 -0.48 14.77
N VAL A 119 10.26 -1.48 15.06
CA VAL A 119 9.44 -1.51 16.27
C VAL A 119 10.34 -1.80 17.48
N ILE A 120 10.30 -0.91 18.48
CA ILE A 120 11.00 -1.09 19.76
C ILE A 120 10.08 -1.80 20.75
N ARG A 121 8.79 -1.45 20.71
CA ARG A 121 7.79 -1.99 21.63
C ARG A 121 6.42 -1.95 20.98
N SER A 122 5.64 -3.00 21.17
CA SER A 122 4.20 -3.02 20.89
C SER A 122 3.46 -3.31 22.20
N THR A 123 2.35 -2.62 22.44
CA THR A 123 1.48 -2.87 23.61
C THR A 123 0.02 -2.95 23.19
N GLY A 124 -0.72 -3.89 23.77
CA GLY A 124 -2.10 -4.18 23.40
C GLY A 124 -2.22 -5.35 22.44
N SER A 125 -3.44 -5.58 21.92
CA SER A 125 -3.74 -6.62 20.94
C SER A 125 -4.80 -6.13 19.93
N GLY A 126 -4.71 -6.64 18.70
CA GLY A 126 -5.64 -6.30 17.62
C GLY A 126 -5.64 -4.80 17.27
N GLU A 127 -6.82 -4.23 17.04
CA GLU A 127 -6.99 -2.82 16.61
C GLU A 127 -6.50 -1.78 17.63
N LYS A 128 -6.24 -2.17 18.88
CA LYS A 128 -5.76 -1.27 19.95
C LYS A 128 -4.25 -1.31 20.15
N THR A 129 -3.52 -1.94 19.25
CA THR A 129 -2.07 -2.06 19.34
C THR A 129 -1.43 -0.68 19.22
N LYS A 130 -0.71 -0.26 20.25
CA LYS A 130 0.17 0.91 20.23
C LYS A 130 1.57 0.45 19.88
N ILE A 131 2.13 1.04 18.83
CA ILE A 131 3.46 0.71 18.31
C ILE A 131 4.39 1.89 18.59
N GLU A 132 5.46 1.63 19.32
CA GLU A 132 6.57 2.54 19.51
C GLU A 132 7.71 2.12 18.58
N THR A 133 8.19 3.05 17.77
CA THR A 133 9.26 2.81 16.82
C THR A 133 10.53 3.56 17.21
N ASP A 134 11.64 3.15 16.63
CA ASP A 134 12.87 3.94 16.63
C ASP A 134 12.65 5.31 15.98
N SER A 135 13.51 6.28 16.31
CA SER A 135 13.48 7.63 15.75
C SER A 135 14.09 7.69 14.35
N GLU A 136 15.04 6.80 14.05
CA GLU A 136 15.77 6.81 12.77
C GLU A 136 15.12 5.88 11.73
N PRO A 137 14.58 6.42 10.62
CA PRO A 137 14.05 5.60 9.53
C PRO A 137 15.15 4.99 8.67
N GLN A 138 14.86 3.82 8.11
CA GLN A 138 15.53 3.31 6.92
C GLN A 138 14.73 3.69 5.67
N ARG A 139 15.32 4.50 4.78
CA ARG A 139 14.75 4.80 3.46
C ARG A 139 14.82 3.56 2.56
N ILE A 140 13.67 3.06 2.12
CA ILE A 140 13.59 1.88 1.25
C ILE A 140 13.25 2.19 -0.21
N TRP A 141 12.62 3.34 -0.46
CA TRP A 141 12.30 3.79 -1.81
C TRP A 141 12.22 5.31 -1.87
N THR A 142 12.76 5.91 -2.93
CA THR A 142 12.56 7.32 -3.28
C THR A 142 12.19 7.39 -4.75
N VAL A 143 11.35 8.35 -5.11
CA VAL A 143 11.04 8.66 -6.50
C VAL A 143 12.34 8.94 -7.28
N ASN A 144 12.44 8.39 -8.48
CA ASN A 144 13.57 8.70 -9.35
C ASN A 144 13.46 10.16 -9.82
N PRO A 145 14.58 10.88 -9.93
CA PRO A 145 14.59 12.18 -10.60
C PRO A 145 13.99 12.08 -12.02
N PRO A 146 13.29 13.12 -12.47
CA PRO A 146 12.72 13.17 -13.81
C PRO A 146 13.79 13.16 -14.91
#